data_AF-A0A939FF77-F1
#
_entry.id   AF-A0A939FF77-F1
#
_cell.length_a   1.000
_cell.length_b   1.000
_cell.length_c   1.000
_cell.angle_alpha   90.00
_cell.angle_beta   90.00
_cell.angle_gamma   90.00
#
_symmetry.space_group_name_H-M   'P 1'
#
loop_
_entity.id
_entity.type
_entity.pdbx_description
1 polymer ?
#
loop_
_entity_poly.entity_id
_entity_poly.type
_entity_poly.pdbx_seq_one_letter_code
_entity_poly.pdbx_strand_id
1 'polypeptide(L)'
;LAILGPRRVLRAPHLLAGIAIAVTLALPNLIWQATHDWPQLTVAGGISDSDGTENRVLFVPDQLLYLSPLYVPIWIAGWLRLRRDPALRWAQSLWFGYPLLCLLVIGSGGKAYYAIPLLLALLAAGCEPAVQWAHRRLLITAVALTAAVTAVLSLPILPTSAIAIPQGVNPEVAEEVGWPQLTDAVAVAWSKVPAADRPRAVILVQNYGQAGALTHYGPSRHLPGPYSGHMSYADWGPPPDSSNGPVVLVLQRGSKGYGADFTACRQITRVDNGQVVDNEEQHAAVMLCTGTTKPWSALWPELRHYY
;
A
#
# COMPACT_ATOMS: atom_id res chain seq x y z
N LEU A 1 -29.19 -6.06 -3.81
CA LEU A 1 -30.16 -7.16 -4.07
C LEU A 1 -31.57 -6.86 -3.56
N ALA A 2 -31.78 -6.44 -2.31
CA ALA A 2 -33.11 -6.17 -1.77
C ALA A 2 -33.86 -4.98 -2.44
N ILE A 3 -33.12 -3.91 -2.77
CA ILE A 3 -33.67 -2.65 -3.30
C ILE A 3 -33.84 -2.69 -4.82
N LEU A 4 -32.78 -3.02 -5.57
CA LEU A 4 -32.72 -2.92 -7.04
C LEU A 4 -32.31 -4.23 -7.75
N GLY A 5 -32.15 -5.35 -7.04
CA GLY A 5 -31.73 -6.62 -7.64
C GLY A 5 -32.87 -7.64 -7.71
N PRO A 6 -32.65 -8.80 -8.36
CA PRO A 6 -33.67 -9.83 -8.41
C PRO A 6 -33.85 -10.45 -7.03
N ARG A 7 -35.00 -10.19 -6.41
CA ARG A 7 -35.34 -10.74 -5.08
C ARG A 7 -35.37 -12.27 -5.05
N ARG A 8 -35.49 -12.93 -6.20
CA ARG A 8 -35.38 -14.39 -6.34
C ARG A 8 -34.02 -14.91 -5.89
N VAL A 9 -32.94 -14.14 -6.07
CA VAL A 9 -31.59 -14.51 -5.61
C VAL A 9 -31.55 -14.67 -4.08
N LEU A 10 -32.35 -13.90 -3.35
CA LEU A 10 -32.45 -13.99 -1.89
C LEU A 10 -33.04 -15.32 -1.39
N ARG A 11 -33.72 -16.06 -2.27
CA ARG A 11 -34.32 -17.37 -1.98
C ARG A 11 -33.52 -18.54 -2.56
N ALA A 12 -32.47 -18.25 -3.33
CA ALA A 12 -31.67 -19.28 -3.97
C ALA A 12 -30.69 -19.89 -2.96
N PRO A 13 -30.54 -21.22 -2.90
CA PRO A 13 -29.57 -21.87 -2.01
C PRO A 13 -28.13 -21.45 -2.35
N HIS A 14 -27.86 -21.07 -3.60
CA HIS A 14 -26.58 -20.55 -4.04
C HIS A 14 -26.18 -19.25 -3.35
N LEU A 15 -27.13 -18.42 -2.91
CA LEU A 15 -26.80 -17.22 -2.13
C LEU A 15 -26.24 -17.62 -0.76
N LEU A 16 -26.88 -18.58 -0.08
CA LEU A 16 -26.38 -19.08 1.21
C LEU A 16 -25.01 -19.75 1.05
N ALA A 17 -24.81 -20.53 -0.01
CA ALA A 17 -23.50 -21.09 -0.33
C ALA A 17 -22.45 -19.99 -0.57
N GLY A 18 -22.78 -18.95 -1.35
CA GLY A 18 -21.90 -17.82 -1.60
C GLY A 18 -21.57 -17.02 -0.32
N ILE A 19 -22.55 -16.77 0.53
CA ILE A 19 -22.35 -16.13 1.85
C ILE A 19 -21.46 -17.01 2.72
N ALA A 20 -21.72 -18.31 2.80
CA ALA A 20 -20.92 -19.24 3.58
C ALA A 20 -19.46 -19.24 3.11
N ILE A 21 -19.22 -19.28 1.80
CA ILE A 21 -17.87 -19.18 1.23
C ILE A 21 -17.23 -17.83 1.58
N ALA A 22 -17.92 -16.71 1.36
CA ALA A 22 -17.40 -15.37 1.64
C ALA A 22 -17.07 -15.19 3.12
N VAL A 23 -17.95 -15.62 4.03
CA VAL A 23 -17.72 -15.60 5.47
C VAL A 23 -16.56 -16.51 5.84
N THR A 24 -16.50 -17.73 5.31
CA THR A 24 -15.40 -18.66 5.61
C THR A 24 -14.03 -18.08 5.21
N LEU A 25 -13.97 -17.42 4.04
CA LEU A 25 -12.75 -16.77 3.58
C LEU A 25 -12.39 -15.51 4.39
N ALA A 26 -13.39 -14.72 4.81
CA ALA A 26 -13.17 -13.50 5.58
C ALA A 26 -12.96 -13.75 7.08
N LEU A 27 -13.46 -14.87 7.61
CA LEU A 27 -13.53 -15.13 9.04
C LEU A 27 -12.16 -15.10 9.73
N PRO A 28 -11.07 -15.71 9.19
CA PRO A 28 -9.76 -15.62 9.82
C PRO A 28 -9.27 -14.18 9.97
N ASN A 29 -9.52 -13.34 8.95
CA ASN A 29 -9.14 -11.94 8.99
C ASN A 29 -10.02 -11.14 9.98
N LEU A 30 -11.32 -11.38 10.01
CA LEU A 30 -12.24 -10.72 10.94
C LEU A 30 -11.95 -11.08 12.40
N ILE A 31 -11.64 -12.36 12.68
CA ILE A 31 -11.21 -12.80 14.01
C ILE A 31 -9.92 -12.08 14.37
N TRP A 32 -8.93 -12.06 13.47
CA TRP A 32 -7.66 -11.39 13.73
C TRP A 32 -7.84 -9.89 13.99
N GLN A 33 -8.65 -9.18 13.19
CA GLN A 33 -8.96 -7.77 13.44
C GLN A 33 -9.62 -7.56 14.81
N ALA A 34 -10.61 -8.39 15.15
CA ALA A 34 -11.33 -8.28 16.41
C ALA A 34 -10.45 -8.56 17.64
N THR A 35 -9.44 -9.44 17.52
CA THR A 35 -8.50 -9.74 18.61
C THR A 35 -7.30 -8.79 18.69
N HIS A 36 -7.17 -7.83 17.77
CA HIS A 36 -6.06 -6.86 17.71
C HIS A 36 -6.54 -5.40 17.67
N ASP A 37 -7.73 -5.12 18.21
CA ASP A 37 -8.31 -3.77 18.32
C ASP A 37 -8.61 -3.07 16.98
N TRP A 38 -8.92 -3.85 15.93
CA TRP A 38 -9.30 -3.34 14.61
C TRP A 38 -8.26 -2.39 13.98
N PRO A 39 -7.00 -2.83 13.76
CA PRO A 39 -5.95 -1.97 13.22
C PRO A 39 -6.30 -1.38 11.85
N GLN A 40 -7.17 -2.05 11.07
CA GLN A 40 -7.67 -1.50 9.81
C GLN A 40 -8.43 -0.18 10.00
N LEU A 41 -9.18 -0.01 11.10
CA LEU A 41 -9.87 1.24 11.39
C LEU A 41 -8.89 2.35 11.77
N THR A 42 -7.85 2.01 12.54
CA THR A 42 -6.77 2.95 12.90
C THR A 42 -6.04 3.44 11.65
N VAL A 43 -5.65 2.54 10.75
CA VAL A 43 -4.99 2.90 9.48
C VAL A 43 -5.92 3.70 8.58
N ALA A 44 -7.19 3.32 8.48
CA ALA A 44 -8.17 4.09 7.70
C ALA A 44 -8.37 5.51 8.25
N GLY A 45 -8.34 5.68 9.58
CA GLY A 45 -8.33 6.98 10.24
C GLY A 45 -7.10 7.80 9.84
N GLY A 46 -5.89 7.23 9.97
CA GLY A 46 -4.63 7.90 9.59
C GLY A 46 -4.59 8.35 8.13
N ILE A 47 -5.08 7.53 7.20
CA ILE A 47 -5.23 7.89 5.78
C ILE A 47 -6.22 9.05 5.62
N SER A 48 -7.37 9.00 6.29
CA SER A 48 -8.37 10.08 6.19
C SER A 48 -7.86 11.40 6.77
N ASP A 49 -7.07 11.36 7.84
CA ASP A 49 -6.54 12.55 8.51
C ASP A 49 -5.40 13.19 7.73
N SER A 50 -4.49 12.38 7.19
CA SER A 50 -3.32 12.88 6.44
C SER A 50 -3.65 13.22 4.99
N ASP A 51 -4.31 12.29 4.28
CA ASP A 51 -4.48 12.35 2.83
C ASP A 51 -5.94 12.56 2.42
N GLY A 52 -6.87 12.56 3.37
CA GLY A 52 -8.30 12.49 3.05
C GLY A 52 -8.81 13.69 2.25
N THR A 53 -8.22 14.87 2.38
CA THR A 53 -8.63 16.03 1.55
C THR A 53 -8.23 15.83 0.10
N GLU A 54 -6.98 15.45 -0.14
CA GLU A 54 -6.46 15.15 -1.46
C GLU A 54 -7.23 13.98 -2.09
N ASN A 55 -7.39 12.87 -1.37
CA ASN A 55 -8.16 11.70 -1.81
C ASN A 55 -9.58 12.08 -2.26
N ARG A 56 -10.26 13.00 -1.56
CA ARG A 56 -11.61 13.46 -1.90
C ARG A 56 -11.61 14.32 -3.16
N VAL A 57 -10.64 15.21 -3.31
CA VAL A 57 -10.52 16.12 -4.45
C VAL A 57 -10.16 15.36 -5.72
N LEU A 58 -9.19 14.43 -5.62
CA LEU A 58 -8.67 13.66 -6.74
C LEU A 58 -9.50 12.41 -7.07
N PHE A 59 -10.47 12.03 -6.22
CA PHE A 59 -11.25 10.80 -6.39
C PHE A 59 -11.79 10.60 -7.81
N VAL A 60 -12.50 11.60 -8.36
CA VAL A 60 -13.13 11.50 -9.69
C VAL A 60 -12.09 11.51 -10.82
N PRO A 61 -11.11 12.44 -10.85
CA PRO A 61 -9.97 12.34 -11.77
C PRO A 61 -9.30 10.96 -11.76
N ASP A 62 -9.05 10.40 -10.58
CA ASP A 62 -8.39 9.10 -10.41
C ASP A 62 -9.23 7.95 -10.97
N GLN A 63 -10.56 7.96 -10.82
CA GLN A 63 -11.40 6.95 -11.46
C GLN A 63 -11.24 6.93 -12.98
N LEU A 64 -11.12 8.11 -13.61
CA LEU A 64 -10.92 8.21 -15.06
C LEU A 64 -9.52 7.78 -15.46
N LEU A 65 -8.53 8.07 -14.62
CA LEU A 65 -7.14 7.72 -14.85
C LEU A 65 -6.91 6.21 -14.69
N TYR A 66 -7.37 5.60 -13.60
CA TYR A 66 -7.29 4.15 -13.35
C TYR A 66 -8.04 3.34 -14.42
N LEU A 67 -9.18 3.85 -14.90
CA LEU A 67 -9.90 3.23 -16.00
C LEU A 67 -9.17 3.37 -17.34
N SER A 68 -8.36 4.42 -17.51
CA SER A 68 -8.00 5.03 -18.80
C SER A 68 -9.15 5.83 -19.43
N PRO A 69 -8.93 7.11 -19.81
CA PRO A 69 -9.93 7.94 -20.49
C PRO A 69 -10.49 7.31 -21.79
N LEU A 70 -9.70 6.45 -22.46
CA LEU A 70 -10.10 5.76 -23.67
C LEU A 70 -11.24 4.75 -23.45
N TYR A 71 -11.39 4.25 -22.22
CA TYR A 71 -12.41 3.28 -21.86
C TYR A 71 -13.67 3.92 -21.26
N VAL A 72 -13.69 5.23 -21.06
CA VAL A 72 -14.86 5.95 -20.52
C VAL A 72 -16.14 5.71 -21.34
N PRO A 73 -16.14 5.75 -22.69
CA PRO A 73 -17.35 5.45 -23.45
C PRO A 73 -17.84 4.01 -23.27
N ILE A 74 -16.91 3.06 -23.12
CA ILE A 74 -17.21 1.64 -22.89
C ILE A 74 -17.82 1.48 -21.49
N TRP A 75 -17.21 2.08 -20.48
CA TRP A 75 -17.72 2.10 -19.11
C TRP A 75 -19.12 2.73 -19.01
N ILE A 76 -19.37 3.86 -19.67
CA ILE A 76 -20.71 4.48 -19.73
C ILE A 76 -21.71 3.53 -20.40
N ALA A 77 -21.34 2.90 -21.51
CA ALA A 77 -22.19 1.93 -22.19
C ALA A 77 -22.55 0.76 -21.26
N GLY A 78 -21.57 0.21 -20.52
CA GLY A 78 -21.79 -0.86 -19.55
C GLY A 78 -22.67 -0.44 -18.38
N TRP A 79 -22.44 0.75 -17.83
CA TRP A 79 -23.27 1.30 -16.76
C TRP A 79 -24.72 1.47 -17.19
N LEU A 80 -24.96 2.05 -18.37
CA LEU A 80 -26.31 2.21 -18.93
C LEU A 80 -26.95 0.86 -19.27
N ARG A 81 -26.18 -0.09 -19.80
CA ARG A 81 -26.65 -1.43 -20.14
C ARG A 81 -27.13 -2.19 -18.91
N LEU A 82 -26.40 -2.16 -17.80
CA LEU A 82 -26.80 -2.80 -16.53
C LEU A 82 -28.16 -2.31 -16.01
N ARG A 83 -28.56 -1.09 -16.36
CA ARG A 83 -29.88 -0.54 -16.01
C ARG A 83 -30.96 -0.84 -17.05
N ARG A 84 -30.61 -0.83 -18.34
CA ARG A 84 -31.58 -0.84 -19.45
C ARG A 84 -31.83 -2.21 -20.05
N ASP A 85 -30.83 -3.09 -20.05
CA ASP A 85 -30.88 -4.40 -20.70
C ASP A 85 -31.65 -5.42 -19.84
N PRO A 86 -32.81 -5.92 -20.29
CA PRO A 86 -33.60 -6.89 -19.55
C PRO A 86 -32.85 -8.21 -19.27
N ALA A 87 -31.85 -8.57 -20.09
CA ALA A 87 -31.02 -9.75 -19.91
C ALA A 87 -30.03 -9.61 -18.75
N LEU A 88 -29.65 -8.38 -18.39
CA LEU A 88 -28.73 -8.07 -17.29
C LEU A 88 -29.41 -7.64 -15.99
N ARG A 89 -30.73 -7.83 -15.86
CA ARG A 89 -31.46 -7.55 -14.60
C ARG A 89 -30.88 -8.27 -13.39
N TRP A 90 -30.20 -9.39 -13.59
CA TRP A 90 -29.49 -10.11 -12.53
C TRP A 90 -28.30 -9.33 -11.94
N ALA A 91 -27.67 -8.46 -12.74
CA ALA A 91 -26.50 -7.65 -12.38
C ALA A 91 -26.85 -6.19 -12.04
N GLN A 92 -28.14 -5.82 -12.03
CA GLN A 92 -28.60 -4.44 -11.82
C GLN A 92 -28.13 -3.84 -10.48
N SER A 93 -27.82 -4.66 -9.47
CA SER A 93 -27.23 -4.14 -8.22
C SER A 93 -25.89 -3.46 -8.42
N LEU A 94 -25.13 -3.80 -9.47
CA LEU A 94 -23.84 -3.16 -9.77
C LEU A 94 -24.03 -1.72 -10.27
N TRP A 95 -25.12 -1.44 -11.00
CA TRP A 95 -25.44 -0.08 -11.48
C TRP A 95 -25.54 0.92 -10.33
N PHE A 96 -26.14 0.52 -9.21
CA PHE A 96 -26.25 1.33 -7.99
C PHE A 96 -25.08 1.12 -7.03
N GLY A 97 -24.49 -0.08 -7.00
CA GLY A 97 -23.38 -0.41 -6.12
C GLY A 97 -22.15 0.46 -6.38
N TYR A 98 -21.85 0.75 -7.65
CA TYR A 98 -20.71 1.61 -7.99
C TYR A 98 -20.83 3.03 -7.42
N PRO A 99 -21.87 3.83 -7.72
CA PRO A 99 -21.99 5.17 -7.14
C PRO A 99 -22.12 5.16 -5.62
N LEU A 100 -22.77 4.15 -5.03
CA LEU A 100 -22.81 4.00 -3.57
C LEU A 100 -21.39 3.78 -3.00
N LEU A 101 -20.59 2.90 -3.60
CA LEU A 101 -19.22 2.67 -3.18
C LEU A 101 -18.37 3.94 -3.32
N CYS A 102 -18.49 4.66 -4.43
CA CYS A 102 -17.81 5.95 -4.61
C CYS A 102 -18.16 6.93 -3.49
N LEU A 103 -19.45 7.07 -3.16
CA LEU A 103 -19.89 7.96 -2.07
C LEU A 103 -19.32 7.53 -0.71
N LEU A 104 -19.26 6.23 -0.43
CA LEU A 104 -18.67 5.72 0.80
C LEU A 104 -17.17 6.01 0.88
N VAL A 105 -16.42 5.77 -0.19
CA VAL A 105 -14.97 6.01 -0.23
C VAL A 105 -14.65 7.49 -0.13
N ILE A 106 -15.38 8.35 -0.85
CA ILE A 106 -15.25 9.82 -0.74
C ILE A 106 -15.58 10.26 0.69
N GLY A 107 -16.70 9.78 1.26
CA GLY A 107 -17.12 10.13 2.61
C GLY A 107 -16.07 9.76 3.66
N SER A 108 -15.52 8.56 3.57
CA SER A 108 -14.50 8.07 4.48
C SER A 108 -13.10 8.63 4.24
N GLY A 109 -12.86 9.40 3.17
CA GLY A 109 -11.53 9.87 2.80
C GLY A 109 -10.58 8.75 2.33
N GLY A 110 -11.15 7.64 1.87
CA GLY A 110 -10.38 6.49 1.40
C GLY A 110 -9.74 6.74 0.03
N LYS A 111 -8.71 5.95 -0.29
CA LYS A 111 -8.00 6.05 -1.56
C LYS A 111 -8.91 5.66 -2.73
N ALA A 112 -8.81 6.40 -3.83
CA ALA A 112 -9.70 6.27 -4.98
C ALA A 112 -9.70 4.86 -5.59
N TYR A 113 -8.58 4.13 -5.50
CA TYR A 113 -8.47 2.79 -6.05
C TYR A 113 -9.36 1.75 -5.34
N TYR A 114 -9.89 2.05 -4.15
CA TYR A 114 -10.85 1.16 -3.46
C TYR A 114 -12.14 0.92 -4.25
N ALA A 115 -12.47 1.78 -5.22
CA ALA A 115 -13.65 1.62 -6.10
C ALA A 115 -13.38 0.83 -7.40
N ILE A 116 -12.11 0.52 -7.72
CA ILE A 116 -11.72 -0.15 -8.97
C ILE A 116 -12.47 -1.48 -9.23
N PRO A 117 -12.70 -2.37 -8.24
CA PRO A 117 -13.37 -3.64 -8.53
C PRO A 117 -14.74 -3.49 -9.18
N LEU A 118 -15.55 -2.50 -8.74
CA LEU A 118 -16.85 -2.23 -9.37
C LEU A 118 -16.71 -1.49 -10.69
N LEU A 119 -15.73 -0.58 -10.81
CA LEU A 119 -15.40 0.10 -12.05
C LEU A 119 -15.12 -0.89 -13.20
N LEU A 120 -14.31 -1.93 -12.92
CA LEU A 120 -13.99 -3.01 -13.88
C LEU A 120 -15.22 -3.85 -14.25
N ALA A 121 -16.12 -4.11 -13.29
CA ALA A 121 -17.36 -4.84 -13.58
C ALA A 121 -18.29 -4.05 -14.52
N LEU A 122 -18.38 -2.72 -14.35
CA LEU A 122 -19.13 -1.84 -15.24
C LEU A 122 -18.48 -1.79 -16.63
N LEU A 123 -17.14 -1.70 -16.70
CA LEU A 123 -16.40 -1.76 -17.97
C LEU A 123 -16.70 -3.07 -18.73
N ALA A 124 -16.65 -4.22 -18.03
CA ALA A 124 -16.92 -5.52 -18.61
C ALA A 124 -18.33 -5.61 -19.24
N ALA A 125 -19.34 -5.03 -18.59
CA ALA A 125 -20.70 -4.97 -19.13
C ALA A 125 -20.80 -4.15 -20.45
N GLY A 126 -19.87 -3.21 -20.65
CA GLY A 126 -19.79 -2.34 -21.81
C GLY A 126 -18.99 -2.90 -22.99
N CYS A 127 -18.16 -3.92 -22.77
CA CYS A 127 -17.31 -4.50 -23.81
C CYS A 127 -18.10 -5.08 -24.99
N GLU A 128 -19.18 -5.80 -24.73
CA GLU A 128 -20.00 -6.38 -25.82
C GLU A 128 -20.64 -5.29 -26.70
N PRO A 129 -21.34 -4.27 -26.15
CA PRO A 129 -21.77 -3.13 -26.94
C PRO A 129 -20.60 -2.53 -27.72
N ALA A 130 -19.46 -2.25 -27.08
CA ALA A 130 -18.30 -1.63 -27.74
C ALA A 130 -17.87 -2.36 -29.01
N VAL A 131 -17.84 -3.70 -28.99
CA VAL A 131 -17.52 -4.51 -30.16
C VAL A 131 -18.56 -4.39 -31.29
N GLN A 132 -19.82 -4.10 -30.96
CA GLN A 132 -20.91 -3.96 -31.92
C GLN A 132 -20.95 -2.56 -32.58
N TRP A 133 -20.71 -1.48 -31.83
CA TRP A 133 -20.82 -0.10 -32.36
C TRP A 133 -19.50 0.52 -32.80
N ALA A 134 -18.35 0.07 -32.28
CA ALA A 134 -17.04 0.63 -32.62
C ALA A 134 -16.29 -0.20 -33.66
N HIS A 135 -15.51 0.47 -34.50
CA HIS A 135 -14.63 -0.21 -35.45
C HIS A 135 -13.55 -1.02 -34.72
N ARG A 136 -13.32 -2.26 -35.14
CA ARG A 136 -12.30 -3.17 -34.57
C ARG A 136 -10.92 -2.51 -34.43
N ARG A 137 -10.48 -1.74 -35.43
CA ARG A 137 -9.19 -1.03 -35.40
C ARG A 137 -9.12 -0.01 -34.24
N LEU A 138 -10.20 0.74 -34.01
CA LEU A 138 -10.26 1.72 -32.92
C LEU A 138 -10.15 1.05 -31.55
N LEU A 139 -10.84 -0.08 -31.35
CA LEU A 139 -10.77 -0.85 -30.11
C LEU A 139 -9.37 -1.42 -29.87
N ILE A 140 -8.74 -2.01 -30.90
CA ILE A 140 -7.37 -2.51 -30.81
C ILE A 140 -6.42 -1.37 -30.46
N THR A 141 -6.53 -0.22 -31.12
CA THR A 141 -5.70 0.95 -30.82
C THR A 141 -5.91 1.45 -29.40
N ALA A 142 -7.15 1.52 -28.93
CA ALA A 142 -7.45 1.94 -27.54
C ALA A 142 -6.81 0.98 -26.54
N VAL A 143 -6.96 -0.33 -26.75
CA VAL A 143 -6.36 -1.34 -25.87
C VAL A 143 -4.84 -1.27 -25.88
N ALA A 144 -4.23 -1.20 -27.06
CA ALA A 144 -2.78 -1.12 -27.20
C ALA A 144 -2.22 0.16 -26.56
N LEU A 145 -2.89 1.30 -26.74
CA LEU A 145 -2.47 2.57 -26.17
C LEU A 145 -2.63 2.59 -24.64
N THR A 146 -3.76 2.12 -24.10
CA THR A 146 -3.94 1.98 -22.66
C THR A 146 -2.88 1.05 -22.06
N ALA A 147 -2.64 -0.11 -22.66
CA ALA A 147 -1.63 -1.05 -22.19
C ALA A 147 -0.22 -0.44 -22.21
N ALA A 148 0.15 0.28 -23.27
CA ALA A 148 1.44 0.96 -23.38
C ALA A 148 1.60 2.06 -22.31
N VAL A 149 0.57 2.89 -22.10
CA VAL A 149 0.60 3.95 -21.09
C VAL A 149 0.69 3.35 -19.69
N THR A 150 -0.12 2.36 -19.34
CA THR A 150 -0.06 1.68 -18.03
C THR A 150 1.29 0.99 -17.82
N ALA A 151 1.85 0.36 -18.84
CA ALA A 151 3.18 -0.24 -18.74
C ALA A 151 4.25 0.81 -18.40
N VAL A 152 4.19 1.99 -19.00
CA VAL A 152 5.11 3.10 -18.71
C VAL A 152 4.89 3.69 -17.30
N LEU A 153 3.64 3.77 -16.84
CA LEU A 153 3.28 4.37 -15.54
C LEU A 153 3.42 3.41 -14.34
N SER A 154 3.51 2.10 -14.57
CA SER A 154 3.41 1.12 -13.49
C SER A 154 4.47 0.02 -13.52
N LEU A 155 5.15 -0.21 -14.64
CA LEU A 155 6.22 -1.20 -14.70
C LEU A 155 7.60 -0.52 -14.65
N PRO A 156 8.61 -1.17 -14.04
CA PRO A 156 9.99 -0.66 -14.00
C PRO A 156 10.71 -0.88 -15.34
N ILE A 157 10.12 -0.40 -16.44
CA ILE A 157 10.67 -0.50 -17.80
C ILE A 157 11.45 0.75 -18.21
N LEU A 158 11.25 1.86 -17.51
CA LEU A 158 12.00 3.10 -17.72
C LEU A 158 13.29 3.10 -16.88
N PRO A 159 14.37 3.74 -17.35
CA PRO A 159 15.54 3.98 -16.51
C PRO A 159 15.18 4.91 -15.34
N THR A 160 15.90 4.79 -14.23
CA THR A 160 15.72 5.63 -13.02
C THR A 160 15.80 7.12 -13.31
N SER A 161 16.58 7.53 -14.31
CA SER A 161 16.68 8.94 -14.75
C SER A 161 15.39 9.53 -15.32
N ALA A 162 14.43 8.68 -15.72
CA ALA A 162 13.15 9.09 -16.30
C ALA A 162 11.95 8.84 -15.37
N ILE A 163 12.19 8.36 -14.13
CA ILE A 163 11.14 7.92 -13.22
C ILE A 163 10.28 9.07 -12.67
N ALA A 164 10.77 10.31 -12.72
CA ALA A 164 10.02 11.49 -12.29
C ALA A 164 8.68 11.66 -13.03
N ILE A 165 8.60 11.20 -14.29
CA ILE A 165 7.38 11.27 -15.10
C ILE A 165 6.29 10.33 -14.53
N PRO A 166 6.52 9.01 -14.41
CA PRO A 166 5.52 8.13 -13.82
C PRO A 166 5.31 8.38 -12.32
N GLN A 167 6.32 8.84 -11.58
CA GLN A 167 6.20 9.15 -10.15
C GLN A 167 5.13 10.22 -9.86
N GLY A 168 4.99 11.24 -10.71
CA GLY A 168 3.96 12.27 -10.54
C GLY A 168 2.53 11.76 -10.67
N VAL A 169 2.34 10.53 -11.16
CA VAL A 169 1.04 9.86 -11.30
C VAL A 169 0.90 8.69 -10.34
N ASN A 170 1.97 7.91 -10.17
CA ASN A 170 2.04 6.74 -9.32
C ASN A 170 3.30 6.84 -8.46
N PRO A 171 3.23 7.43 -7.26
CA PRO A 171 4.40 7.65 -6.41
C PRO A 171 5.11 6.34 -6.03
N GLU A 172 4.37 5.23 -5.98
CA GLU A 172 4.88 3.90 -5.61
C GLU A 172 6.05 3.43 -6.49
N VAL A 173 6.12 3.87 -7.76
CA VAL A 173 7.23 3.50 -8.66
C VAL A 173 8.59 4.03 -8.17
N ALA A 174 8.60 5.15 -7.44
CA ALA A 174 9.82 5.70 -6.87
C ALA A 174 10.29 4.91 -5.63
N GLU A 175 9.35 4.31 -4.90
CA GLU A 175 9.63 3.51 -3.70
C GLU A 175 10.25 2.13 -4.01
N GLU A 176 10.25 1.71 -5.29
CA GLU A 176 10.97 0.53 -5.77
C GLU A 176 12.49 0.75 -5.89
N VAL A 177 12.96 2.00 -5.79
CA VAL A 177 14.37 2.38 -6.04
C VAL A 177 15.14 2.55 -4.72
N GLY A 178 16.37 2.04 -4.67
CA GLY A 178 17.33 2.38 -3.61
C GLY A 178 17.45 1.38 -2.45
N TRP A 179 16.69 0.27 -2.45
CA TRP A 179 16.75 -0.73 -1.38
C TRP A 179 18.16 -1.33 -1.15
N PRO A 180 18.95 -1.66 -2.19
CA PRO A 180 20.34 -2.09 -1.99
C PRO A 180 21.18 -1.02 -1.28
N GLN A 181 21.05 0.25 -1.69
CA GLN A 181 21.80 1.38 -1.14
C GLN A 181 21.40 1.71 0.29
N LEU A 182 20.10 1.64 0.60
CA LEU A 182 19.59 1.70 1.98
C LEU A 182 20.28 0.63 2.83
N THR A 183 20.34 -0.60 2.33
CA THR A 183 20.97 -1.72 3.05
C THR A 183 22.49 -1.54 3.18
N ASP A 184 23.16 -0.98 2.16
CA ASP A 184 24.58 -0.61 2.23
C ASP A 184 24.84 0.45 3.30
N ALA A 185 24.00 1.48 3.39
CA ALA A 185 24.11 2.52 4.41
C ALA A 185 23.95 1.94 5.84
N VAL A 186 23.01 1.01 6.02
CA VAL A 186 22.87 0.27 7.28
C VAL A 186 24.10 -0.60 7.57
N ALA A 187 24.66 -1.26 6.56
CA ALA A 187 25.89 -2.05 6.73
C ALA A 187 27.09 -1.19 7.13
N VAL A 188 27.20 0.03 6.61
CA VAL A 188 28.20 1.01 7.07
C VAL A 188 28.03 1.30 8.55
N ALA A 189 26.81 1.57 9.03
CA ALA A 189 26.56 1.81 10.45
C ALA A 189 26.81 0.57 11.32
N TRP A 190 26.35 -0.60 10.87
CA TRP A 190 26.58 -1.88 11.54
C TRP A 190 28.06 -2.21 11.69
N SER A 191 28.89 -1.86 10.69
CA SER A 191 30.35 -2.05 10.76
C SER A 191 31.01 -1.26 11.90
N LYS A 192 30.37 -0.18 12.37
CA LYS A 192 30.85 0.64 13.50
C LYS A 192 30.45 0.07 14.87
N VAL A 193 29.61 -0.96 14.92
CA VAL A 193 29.28 -1.69 16.16
C VAL A 193 30.48 -2.58 16.55
N PRO A 194 31.07 -2.40 17.75
CA PRO A 194 32.17 -3.22 18.23
C PRO A 194 31.81 -4.72 18.21
N ALA A 195 32.76 -5.56 17.82
CA ALA A 195 32.51 -7.01 17.67
C ALA A 195 31.98 -7.67 18.96
N ALA A 196 32.43 -7.20 20.13
CA ALA A 196 31.98 -7.69 21.43
C ALA A 196 30.50 -7.35 21.73
N ASP A 197 29.96 -6.28 21.13
CA ASP A 197 28.60 -5.82 21.38
C ASP A 197 27.59 -6.31 20.35
N ARG A 198 28.04 -6.79 19.18
CA ARG A 198 27.17 -7.29 18.10
C ARG A 198 26.13 -8.32 18.55
N PRO A 199 26.42 -9.29 19.44
CA PRO A 199 25.41 -10.24 19.91
C PRO A 199 24.24 -9.60 20.68
N ARG A 200 24.42 -8.37 21.19
CA ARG A 200 23.42 -7.61 21.96
C ARG A 200 22.89 -6.41 21.19
N ALA A 201 23.38 -6.16 19.98
CA ALA A 201 23.03 -5.00 19.18
C ALA A 201 21.77 -5.27 18.33
N VAL A 202 21.04 -4.21 18.02
CA VAL A 202 19.76 -4.27 17.30
C VAL A 202 19.78 -3.34 16.09
N ILE A 203 19.14 -3.77 15.00
CA ILE A 203 18.76 -2.88 13.90
C ILE A 203 17.27 -2.62 14.01
N LEU A 204 16.90 -1.36 14.26
CA LEU A 204 15.51 -0.91 14.31
C LEU A 204 15.29 0.09 13.18
N VAL A 205 14.26 -0.13 12.38
CA VAL A 205 13.92 0.70 11.23
C VAL A 205 12.54 1.31 11.41
N GLN A 206 12.35 2.51 10.86
CA GLN A 206 11.15 3.29 11.06
C GLN A 206 9.93 2.61 10.43
N ASN A 207 10.01 2.17 9.18
CA ASN A 207 8.85 1.62 8.46
C ASN A 207 9.07 0.16 7.98
N TYR A 208 7.98 -0.47 7.53
CA TYR A 208 7.99 -1.85 7.06
C TYR A 208 8.67 -2.00 5.69
N GLY A 209 8.75 -0.95 4.87
CA GLY A 209 9.48 -0.94 3.60
C GLY A 209 10.98 -1.08 3.82
N GLN A 210 11.54 -0.29 4.75
CA GLN A 210 12.91 -0.44 5.24
C GLN A 210 13.15 -1.84 5.81
N ALA A 211 12.21 -2.35 6.62
CA ALA A 211 12.34 -3.68 7.21
C ALA A 211 12.33 -4.78 6.13
N GLY A 212 11.48 -4.63 5.12
CA GLY A 212 11.44 -5.52 3.94
C GLY A 212 12.74 -5.48 3.15
N ALA A 213 13.28 -4.29 2.88
CA ALA A 213 14.55 -4.10 2.18
C ALA A 213 15.70 -4.80 2.91
N LEU A 214 15.83 -4.59 4.22
CA LEU A 214 16.87 -5.21 5.04
C LEU A 214 16.67 -6.73 5.18
N THR A 215 15.44 -7.20 5.27
CA THR A 215 15.15 -8.65 5.30
C THR A 215 15.59 -9.32 4.01
N HIS A 216 15.39 -8.67 2.86
CA HIS A 216 15.74 -9.20 1.55
C HIS A 216 17.25 -9.07 1.23
N TYR A 217 17.82 -7.87 1.39
CA TYR A 217 19.19 -7.55 0.97
C TYR A 217 20.24 -7.60 2.10
N GLY A 218 19.82 -7.65 3.36
CA GLY A 218 20.70 -7.67 4.53
C GLY A 218 21.53 -8.94 4.69
N PRO A 219 21.01 -10.16 4.37
CA PRO A 219 21.79 -11.39 4.52
C PRO A 219 23.11 -11.40 3.74
N SER A 220 23.14 -10.85 2.52
CA SER A 220 24.38 -10.76 1.71
C SER A 220 25.41 -9.79 2.29
N ARG A 221 25.00 -8.92 3.22
CA ARG A 221 25.84 -7.98 3.97
C ARG A 221 26.09 -8.44 5.41
N HIS A 222 25.69 -9.66 5.77
CA HIS A 222 25.83 -10.24 7.11
C HIS A 222 25.15 -9.39 8.20
N LEU A 223 24.02 -8.76 7.86
CA LEU A 223 23.19 -8.03 8.83
C LEU A 223 22.27 -8.99 9.58
N PRO A 224 22.04 -8.77 10.90
CA PRO A 224 20.94 -9.43 11.59
C PRO A 224 19.59 -8.97 11.05
N GLY A 225 18.53 -9.72 11.38
CA GLY A 225 17.16 -9.34 11.03
C GLY A 225 16.77 -7.98 11.65
N PRO A 226 16.06 -7.12 10.90
CA PRO A 226 15.59 -5.84 11.42
C PRO A 226 14.34 -6.00 12.30
N TYR A 227 14.08 -5.00 13.13
CA TYR A 227 12.84 -4.81 13.87
C TYR A 227 12.17 -3.53 13.40
N SER A 228 10.84 -3.46 13.47
CA SER A 228 10.08 -2.24 13.20
C SER A 228 8.79 -2.19 14.01
N GLY A 229 8.49 -1.03 14.57
CA GLY A 229 7.21 -0.75 15.22
C GLY A 229 6.09 -0.36 14.24
N HIS A 230 6.34 -0.39 12.93
CA HIS A 230 5.37 0.08 11.94
C HIS A 230 4.32 -0.97 11.62
N MET A 231 3.03 -0.59 11.69
CA MET A 231 1.89 -1.43 11.31
C MET A 231 1.94 -2.80 12.03
N SER A 232 1.52 -3.86 11.33
CA SER A 232 1.60 -5.24 11.82
C SER A 232 3.01 -5.81 11.91
N TYR A 233 4.05 -5.08 11.49
CA TYR A 233 5.43 -5.50 11.75
C TYR A 233 5.72 -5.49 13.27
N ALA A 234 5.04 -4.61 14.01
CA ALA A 234 5.12 -4.57 15.48
C ALA A 234 4.61 -5.86 16.15
N ASP A 235 3.70 -6.59 15.49
CA ASP A 235 3.11 -7.84 16.01
C ASP A 235 4.09 -9.02 15.93
N TRP A 236 5.22 -8.89 15.22
CA TRP A 236 6.30 -9.90 15.23
C TRP A 236 7.13 -9.87 16.52
N GLY A 237 6.91 -8.85 17.35
CA GLY A 237 7.45 -8.76 18.70
C GLY A 237 8.76 -7.96 18.80
N PRO A 238 9.12 -7.57 20.03
CA PRO A 238 10.32 -6.79 20.29
C PRO A 238 11.60 -7.61 20.15
N PRO A 239 12.76 -6.95 20.04
CA PRO A 239 14.02 -7.56 20.43
C PRO A 239 13.95 -8.07 21.88
N PRO A 240 14.66 -9.15 22.24
CA PRO A 240 14.69 -9.62 23.63
C PRO A 240 15.39 -8.59 24.54
N ASP A 241 15.01 -8.53 25.81
CA ASP A 241 15.62 -7.61 26.79
C ASP A 241 17.13 -7.87 27.02
N SER A 242 17.64 -9.04 26.62
CA SER A 242 19.07 -9.34 26.59
C SER A 242 19.83 -8.56 25.51
N SER A 243 19.15 -8.02 24.50
CA SER A 243 19.72 -7.16 23.46
C SER A 243 19.89 -5.73 23.96
N ASN A 244 20.65 -5.56 25.03
CA ASN A 244 20.90 -4.29 25.72
C ASN A 244 22.16 -3.54 25.23
N GLY A 245 22.57 -3.81 23.99
CA GLY A 245 23.72 -3.19 23.35
C GLY A 245 23.36 -2.00 22.44
N PRO A 246 24.29 -1.61 21.55
CA PRO A 246 24.08 -0.53 20.59
C PRO A 246 22.90 -0.77 19.65
N VAL A 247 22.26 0.31 19.21
CA VAL A 247 21.13 0.25 18.27
C VAL A 247 21.47 1.03 17.02
N VAL A 248 21.37 0.37 15.86
CA VAL A 248 21.38 1.04 14.56
C VAL A 248 19.94 1.44 14.24
N LEU A 249 19.68 2.74 14.12
CA LEU A 249 18.37 3.29 13.80
C LEU A 249 18.35 3.82 12.38
N VAL A 250 17.29 3.53 11.64
CA VAL A 250 17.01 4.16 10.33
C VAL A 250 15.78 5.04 10.47
N LEU A 251 15.94 6.32 10.14
CA LEU A 251 14.91 7.36 10.27
C LEU A 251 14.73 8.10 8.94
N GLN A 252 13.52 8.14 8.41
CA GLN A 252 13.17 8.91 7.21
C GLN A 252 13.50 10.41 7.38
N ARG A 253 13.72 11.09 6.25
CA ARG A 253 14.09 12.51 6.22
C ARG A 253 13.05 13.35 6.98
N GLY A 254 13.50 14.11 7.97
CA GLY A 254 12.62 15.00 8.75
C GLY A 254 11.83 14.30 9.85
N SER A 255 11.99 12.99 10.03
CA SER A 255 11.39 12.27 11.16
C SER A 255 11.93 12.82 12.48
N LYS A 256 11.01 13.14 13.39
CA LYS A 256 11.32 13.47 14.80
C LYS A 256 11.50 12.22 15.68
N GLY A 257 11.38 11.03 15.08
CA GLY A 257 11.18 9.76 15.78
C GLY A 257 12.35 9.33 16.67
N TYR A 258 12.00 8.68 17.78
CA TYR A 258 12.84 7.91 18.70
C TYR A 258 13.93 8.65 19.49
N GLY A 259 14.16 9.95 19.28
CA GLY A 259 15.29 10.65 19.91
C GLY A 259 15.32 10.60 21.44
N ALA A 260 14.17 10.47 22.12
CA ALA A 260 14.07 10.36 23.58
C ALA A 260 14.18 8.92 24.11
N ASP A 261 14.05 7.93 23.23
CA ASP A 261 13.95 6.51 23.59
C ASP A 261 15.31 5.80 23.55
N PHE A 262 16.31 6.46 22.96
CA PHE A 262 17.66 5.93 22.77
C PHE A 262 18.72 6.90 23.29
N THR A 263 19.82 6.35 23.79
CA THR A 263 20.87 7.12 24.44
C THR A 263 22.05 7.38 23.50
N ALA A 264 22.61 8.60 23.56
CA ALA A 264 23.85 8.99 22.88
C ALA A 264 23.89 8.63 21.38
N CYS A 265 22.81 8.94 20.66
CA CYS A 265 22.71 8.71 19.23
C CYS A 265 23.58 9.67 18.43
N ARG A 266 24.32 9.14 17.46
CA ARG A 266 25.05 9.93 16.47
C ARG A 266 24.74 9.43 15.06
N GLN A 267 24.64 10.36 14.12
CA GLN A 267 24.46 10.01 12.71
C GLN A 267 25.76 9.44 12.17
N ILE A 268 25.69 8.25 11.56
CA ILE A 268 26.85 7.62 10.90
C ILE A 268 26.87 7.95 9.42
N THR A 269 25.72 7.87 8.77
CA THR A 269 25.57 8.16 7.35
C THR A 269 24.13 8.59 7.04
N ARG A 270 23.89 8.98 5.78
CA ARG A 270 22.56 9.05 5.19
C ARG A 270 22.43 8.01 4.09
N VAL A 271 21.20 7.61 3.83
CA VAL A 271 20.85 6.83 2.64
C VAL A 271 20.99 7.74 1.43
N ASP A 272 21.62 7.21 0.39
CA ASP A 272 21.68 7.80 -0.92
C ASP A 272 21.45 6.68 -1.94
N ASN A 273 20.33 6.72 -2.64
CA ASN A 273 19.99 5.76 -3.68
C ASN A 273 20.91 5.88 -4.91
N GLY A 274 21.82 6.86 -4.94
CA GLY A 274 22.81 7.08 -6.00
C GLY A 274 22.17 7.56 -7.30
N GLN A 275 20.93 8.01 -7.23
CA GLN A 275 20.10 8.49 -8.32
C GLN A 275 19.46 9.83 -7.91
N VAL A 276 18.80 10.50 -8.85
CA VAL A 276 18.05 11.75 -8.57
C VAL A 276 16.59 11.44 -8.21
N VAL A 277 16.32 10.24 -7.70
CA VAL A 277 14.96 9.81 -7.34
C VAL A 277 14.66 10.30 -5.93
N ASP A 278 13.69 11.18 -5.78
CA ASP A 278 13.17 11.58 -4.46
C ASP A 278 12.11 10.56 -4.05
N ASN A 279 12.38 9.81 -3.00
CA ASN A 279 11.47 8.82 -2.42
C ASN A 279 11.57 8.87 -0.89
N GLU A 280 10.76 8.10 -0.19
CA GLU A 280 10.70 8.16 1.28
C GLU A 280 12.04 7.82 1.95
N GLU A 281 12.85 6.99 1.31
CA GLU A 281 14.12 6.49 1.85
C GLU A 281 15.32 7.37 1.50
N GLN A 282 15.19 8.24 0.50
CA GLN A 282 16.27 9.11 0.08
C GLN A 282 16.61 10.11 1.20
N HIS A 283 17.89 10.17 1.56
CA HIS A 283 18.42 10.97 2.67
C HIS A 283 17.97 10.58 4.08
N ALA A 284 17.33 9.40 4.24
CA ALA A 284 17.08 8.82 5.56
C ALA A 284 18.37 8.77 6.38
N ALA A 285 18.28 9.16 7.66
CA ALA A 285 19.41 9.16 8.58
C ALA A 285 19.64 7.77 9.13
N VAL A 286 20.87 7.28 9.06
CA VAL A 286 21.30 6.04 9.72
C VAL A 286 22.11 6.42 10.95
N MET A 287 21.51 6.20 12.12
CA MET A 287 22.06 6.57 13.42
C MET A 287 22.63 5.34 14.11
N LEU A 288 23.63 5.56 14.96
CA LEU A 288 24.11 4.58 15.93
C LEU A 288 23.95 5.16 17.33
N CYS A 289 23.15 4.49 18.15
CA CYS A 289 22.91 4.81 19.56
C CYS A 289 23.61 3.79 20.46
N THR A 290 23.94 4.17 21.69
CA THR A 290 24.62 3.28 22.63
C THR A 290 23.70 2.26 23.29
N GLY A 291 22.38 2.49 23.25
CA GLY A 291 21.37 1.61 23.83
C GLY A 291 20.00 2.28 23.92
N THR A 292 19.04 1.59 24.53
CA THR A 292 17.68 2.07 24.84
C THR A 292 17.62 2.72 26.23
N THR A 293 16.65 3.60 26.47
CA THR A 293 16.42 4.20 27.81
C THR A 293 15.72 3.26 28.80
N LYS A 294 15.03 2.23 28.28
CA LYS A 294 14.30 1.19 29.02
C LYS A 294 14.53 -0.17 28.36
N PRO A 295 14.26 -1.31 29.04
CA PRO A 295 14.22 -2.62 28.40
C PRO A 295 13.27 -2.64 27.20
N TRP A 296 13.55 -3.46 26.19
CA TRP A 296 12.76 -3.56 24.96
C TRP A 296 11.30 -3.91 25.23
N SER A 297 11.02 -4.81 26.18
CA SER A 297 9.67 -5.18 26.59
C SER A 297 8.82 -4.00 27.08
N ALA A 298 9.46 -3.02 27.74
CA ALA A 298 8.80 -1.80 28.21
C ALA A 298 8.73 -0.72 27.13
N LEU A 299 9.74 -0.64 26.26
CA LEU A 299 9.81 0.37 25.21
C LEU A 299 8.92 0.05 24.01
N TRP A 300 8.80 -1.22 23.63
CA TRP A 300 8.15 -1.66 22.39
C TRP A 300 6.72 -1.16 22.16
N PRO A 301 5.82 -1.14 23.18
CA PRO A 301 4.48 -0.58 22.99
C PRO A 301 4.50 0.90 22.61
N GLU A 302 5.52 1.66 23.05
CA GLU A 302 5.70 3.09 22.75
C GLU A 302 6.22 3.30 21.31
N LEU A 303 6.85 2.28 20.70
CA LEU A 303 7.38 2.35 19.34
C LEU A 303 6.35 1.98 18.27
N ARG A 304 5.18 1.43 18.65
CA ARG A 304 4.13 1.04 17.70
C ARG A 304 3.48 2.27 17.07
N HIS A 305 3.46 2.33 15.74
CA HIS A 305 2.85 3.41 14.97
C HIS A 305 2.25 2.87 13.66
N TYR A 306 1.29 3.60 13.09
CA TYR A 306 0.49 3.17 11.94
C TYR A 306 0.45 4.19 10.78
N TYR A 307 0.89 5.42 10.99
CA TYR A 307 0.95 6.47 9.97
C TYR A 307 1.97 7.51 10.42
#